data_AF-A0A6A7N1V0-F1
#
_entry.id   AF-A0A6A7N1V0-F1
#
_cell.length_a   1.000
_cell.length_b   1.000
_cell.length_c   1.000
_cell.angle_alpha   90.00
_cell.angle_beta   90.00
_cell.angle_gamma   90.00
#
_symmetry.space_group_name_H-M   'P 1'
#
loop_
_entity.id
_entity.type
_entity.pdbx_description
1 polymer ?
#
loop_
_entity_poly.entity_id
_entity_poly.type
_entity_poly.pdbx_seq_one_letter_code
_entity_poly.pdbx_strand_id
1 'polypeptide(L)'
;MTLAAVTNFAMADEGVVFREPYTLRLHQDKTHYVEYPVGKVPFVLNGSVFLFKDDYFGINLDVQDGAVAAVKYLPSPESADVSLRFTQSVKEDGSSMMLLEIVNRTKYTLMMNGVMVTPAGKGPVVTSIIPVQAGLVNFESWPHPIAQLVLTKLAIK
;
A
#
# COMPACT_ATOMS: atom_id res chain seq x y z
N MET A 1 52.05 -8.07 -7.08
CA MET A 1 50.69 -8.51 -7.44
C MET A 1 49.72 -7.83 -6.50
N THR A 2 49.01 -6.83 -6.98
CA THR A 2 48.03 -6.04 -6.23
C THR A 2 46.67 -6.71 -6.41
N LEU A 3 46.07 -7.22 -5.33
CA LEU A 3 44.66 -7.62 -5.33
C LEU A 3 43.85 -6.43 -4.84
N ALA A 4 43.13 -5.77 -5.76
CA ALA A 4 42.12 -4.80 -5.40
C ALA A 4 40.93 -5.56 -4.80
N ALA A 5 40.65 -5.33 -3.51
CA ALA A 5 39.40 -5.76 -2.91
C ALA A 5 38.28 -4.85 -3.45
N VAL A 6 37.43 -5.42 -4.30
CA VAL A 6 36.15 -4.81 -4.65
C VAL A 6 35.24 -5.02 -3.44
N THR A 7 35.06 -3.98 -2.63
CA THR A 7 34.04 -3.99 -1.58
C THR A 7 32.67 -3.89 -2.24
N ASN A 8 31.92 -5.00 -2.16
CA ASN A 8 30.48 -5.03 -2.42
C ASN A 8 29.79 -3.95 -1.57
N PHE A 9 29.08 -3.03 -2.22
CA PHE A 9 28.06 -2.23 -1.55
C PHE A 9 26.84 -3.11 -1.30
N ALA A 10 26.87 -3.88 -0.21
CA ALA A 10 25.63 -4.31 0.42
C ALA A 10 25.07 -3.10 1.17
N MET A 11 24.19 -2.33 0.52
CA MET A 11 23.29 -1.43 1.24
C MET A 11 22.36 -2.34 2.04
N ALA A 12 22.62 -2.46 3.34
CA ALA A 12 21.75 -3.16 4.26
C ALA A 12 20.36 -2.49 4.24
N ASP A 13 19.33 -3.32 4.21
CA ASP A 13 17.91 -2.97 4.25
C ASP A 13 17.51 -2.50 5.68
N GLU A 14 18.28 -1.58 6.26
CA GLU A 14 18.05 -1.05 7.59
C GLU A 14 16.75 -0.23 7.61
N GLY A 15 15.74 -0.74 8.33
CA GLY A 15 14.49 -0.02 8.60
C GLY A 15 13.26 -0.50 7.86
N VAL A 16 13.32 -1.59 7.07
CA VAL A 16 12.10 -2.21 6.51
C VAL A 16 11.27 -2.83 7.63
N VAL A 17 10.05 -2.32 7.80
CA VAL A 17 9.09 -2.84 8.77
C VAL A 17 8.21 -3.89 8.11
N PHE A 18 8.18 -5.08 8.71
CA PHE A 18 7.38 -6.21 8.25
C PHE A 18 6.13 -6.38 9.10
N ARG A 19 5.06 -6.85 8.47
CA ARG A 19 3.92 -7.44 9.17
C ARG A 19 4.33 -8.79 9.75
N GLU A 20 3.80 -9.08 10.93
CA GLU A 20 3.77 -10.46 11.41
C GLU A 20 2.86 -11.30 10.51
N PRO A 21 3.18 -12.58 10.25
CA PRO A 21 2.31 -13.46 9.48
C PRO A 21 0.92 -13.61 10.11
N TYR A 22 -0.12 -13.69 9.28
CA TYR A 22 -1.50 -13.82 9.73
C TYR A 22 -2.38 -14.45 8.65
N THR A 23 -3.61 -14.83 9.02
CA THR A 23 -4.62 -15.26 8.06
C THR A 23 -5.48 -14.07 7.66
N LEU A 24 -5.37 -13.64 6.40
CA LEU A 24 -6.30 -12.68 5.82
C LEU A 24 -7.64 -13.36 5.60
N ARG A 25 -8.72 -12.78 6.13
CA ARG A 25 -10.08 -13.27 5.92
C ARG A 25 -10.86 -12.22 5.15
N LEU A 26 -11.33 -12.54 3.96
CA LEU A 26 -12.13 -11.64 3.12
C LEU A 26 -13.54 -12.16 2.96
N HIS A 27 -14.53 -11.27 3.03
CA HIS A 27 -15.89 -11.65 2.64
C HIS A 27 -15.95 -11.87 1.13
N GLN A 28 -16.50 -12.99 0.70
CA GLN A 28 -16.92 -13.19 -0.68
C GLN A 28 -18.37 -12.72 -0.87
N ASP A 29 -19.19 -12.96 0.16
CA ASP A 29 -20.55 -12.44 0.32
C ASP A 29 -20.85 -12.25 1.83
N LYS A 30 -22.13 -12.13 2.20
CA LYS A 30 -22.58 -11.96 3.59
C LYS A 30 -22.13 -13.06 4.55
N THR A 31 -22.05 -14.30 4.07
CA THR A 31 -21.87 -15.50 4.90
C THR A 31 -20.61 -16.28 4.59
N HIS A 32 -20.07 -16.15 3.38
CA HIS A 32 -18.90 -16.87 2.92
C HIS A 32 -17.65 -16.00 2.95
N TYR A 33 -16.54 -16.63 3.35
CA TYR A 33 -15.23 -16.03 3.43
C TYR A 33 -14.24 -16.77 2.56
N VAL A 34 -13.26 -16.05 2.06
CA VAL A 34 -12.03 -16.65 1.52
C VAL A 34 -10.88 -16.28 2.44
N GLU A 35 -10.06 -17.28 2.77
CA GLU A 35 -8.95 -17.13 3.71
C GLU A 35 -7.62 -17.38 3.02
N TYR A 36 -6.62 -16.55 3.34
CA TYR A 36 -5.28 -16.63 2.76
C TYR A 36 -4.22 -16.54 3.85
N PRO A 37 -3.23 -17.43 3.87
CA PRO A 37 -2.05 -17.19 4.68
C PRO A 37 -1.26 -16.02 4.08
N VAL A 38 -1.13 -14.95 4.85
CA VAL A 38 -0.21 -13.85 4.54
C VAL A 38 1.08 -14.14 5.31
N GLY A 39 2.15 -14.38 4.57
CA GLY A 39 3.48 -14.56 5.15
C GLY A 39 4.06 -13.25 5.68
N LYS A 40 5.37 -13.26 5.94
CA LYS A 40 6.09 -12.04 6.32
C LYS A 40 6.16 -11.09 5.12
N VAL A 41 5.43 -9.98 5.17
CA VAL A 41 5.31 -9.00 4.07
C VAL A 41 5.61 -7.59 4.59
N PRO A 42 6.45 -6.79 3.90
CA PRO A 42 6.76 -5.43 4.31
C PRO A 42 5.57 -4.48 4.14
N PHE A 43 5.48 -3.43 4.97
CA PHE A 43 4.55 -2.33 4.73
C PHE A 43 4.98 -1.49 3.53
N VAL A 44 6.27 -1.19 3.45
CA VAL A 44 6.90 -0.46 2.35
C VAL A 44 8.17 -1.17 1.96
N LEU A 45 8.38 -1.39 0.66
CA LEU A 45 9.63 -1.93 0.11
C LEU A 45 9.85 -1.33 -1.29
N ASN A 46 11.07 -0.83 -1.55
CA ASN A 46 11.45 -0.23 -2.83
C ASN A 46 10.45 0.84 -3.33
N GLY A 47 9.99 1.70 -2.41
CA GLY A 47 9.01 2.76 -2.69
C GLY A 47 7.58 2.29 -2.97
N SER A 48 7.33 0.97 -2.94
CA SER A 48 6.00 0.39 -3.08
C SER A 48 5.36 0.20 -1.71
N VAL A 49 4.07 0.49 -1.60
CA VAL A 49 3.29 0.37 -0.37
C VAL A 49 2.31 -0.79 -0.52
N PHE A 50 2.42 -1.77 0.36
CA PHE A 50 1.57 -2.95 0.36
C PHE A 50 0.41 -2.72 1.31
N LEU A 51 -0.82 -3.05 0.90
CA LEU A 51 -2.05 -2.88 1.65
C LEU A 51 -2.86 -4.18 1.63
N PHE A 52 -3.37 -4.53 2.80
CA PHE A 52 -4.31 -5.61 3.01
C PHE A 52 -5.56 -5.08 3.72
N LYS A 53 -6.65 -5.85 3.71
CA LYS A 53 -7.87 -5.47 4.43
C LYS A 53 -7.56 -5.20 5.91
N ASP A 54 -8.13 -4.13 6.43
CA ASP A 54 -8.01 -3.57 7.78
C ASP A 54 -6.68 -2.85 8.06
N ASP A 55 -5.80 -2.71 7.07
CA ASP A 55 -4.64 -1.85 7.22
C ASP A 55 -5.08 -0.38 7.44
N TYR A 56 -4.53 0.23 8.48
CA TYR A 56 -4.60 1.67 8.72
C TYR A 56 -3.24 2.17 9.22
N PHE A 57 -2.51 2.86 8.36
CA PHE A 57 -1.18 3.37 8.68
C PHE A 57 -0.81 4.58 7.82
N GLY A 58 0.32 5.20 8.15
CA GLY A 58 0.88 6.33 7.44
C GLY A 58 2.12 6.00 6.63
N ILE A 59 2.43 6.84 5.67
CA ILE A 59 3.74 6.88 5.01
C ILE A 59 4.28 8.31 5.05
N ASN A 60 5.59 8.42 5.23
CA ASN A 60 6.31 9.68 5.06
C ASN A 60 7.08 9.67 3.75
N LEU A 61 7.10 10.82 3.09
CA LEU A 61 7.75 11.02 1.80
C LEU A 61 9.03 11.85 2.01
N ASP A 62 10.17 11.26 1.71
CA ASP A 62 11.42 12.00 1.58
C ASP A 62 11.45 12.63 0.18
N VAL A 63 11.36 13.96 0.13
CA VAL A 63 11.31 14.72 -1.13
C VAL A 63 12.62 15.48 -1.31
N GLN A 64 13.34 15.16 -2.39
CA GLN A 64 14.62 15.79 -2.75
C GLN A 64 14.54 16.24 -4.20
N ASP A 65 14.97 17.47 -4.47
CA ASP A 65 14.99 18.06 -5.81
C ASP A 65 13.67 17.93 -6.60
N GLY A 66 12.53 17.98 -5.89
CA GLY A 66 11.20 17.88 -6.49
C GLY A 66 10.74 16.47 -6.85
N ALA A 67 11.44 15.43 -6.39
CA ALA A 67 11.07 14.02 -6.58
C ALA A 67 10.97 13.29 -5.23
N VAL A 68 10.16 12.22 -5.21
CA VAL A 68 10.11 11.31 -4.05
C VAL A 68 11.36 10.43 -4.08
N ALA A 69 12.30 10.71 -3.18
CA ALA A 69 13.54 9.96 -3.02
C ALA A 69 13.33 8.67 -2.22
N ALA A 70 12.46 8.70 -1.20
CA ALA A 70 12.11 7.54 -0.40
C ALA A 70 10.69 7.61 0.15
N VAL A 71 10.12 6.42 0.42
CA VAL A 71 8.84 6.25 1.11
C VAL A 71 9.12 5.42 2.35
N LYS A 72 8.64 5.87 3.52
CA LYS A 72 8.87 5.19 4.80
C LYS A 72 7.55 4.89 5.48
N TYR A 73 7.41 3.68 6.02
CA TYR A 73 6.28 3.30 6.84
C TYR A 73 6.23 4.12 8.14
N LEU A 74 5.03 4.50 8.56
CA LEU A 74 4.76 5.14 9.84
C LEU A 74 3.51 4.51 10.48
N PRO A 75 3.60 3.93 11.70
CA PRO A 75 2.44 3.31 12.36
C PRO A 75 1.37 4.32 12.80
N SER A 76 1.73 5.60 12.94
CA SER A 76 0.82 6.66 13.37
C SER A 76 0.29 7.44 12.15
N PRO A 77 -0.89 7.10 11.62
CA PRO A 77 -1.43 7.73 10.40
C PRO A 77 -1.70 9.23 10.55
N GLU A 78 -2.06 9.69 11.75
CA GLU A 78 -2.44 11.09 11.98
C GLU A 78 -1.27 12.07 11.84
N SER A 79 -0.05 11.59 12.08
CA SER A 79 1.19 12.37 11.97
C SER A 79 1.92 12.17 10.64
N ALA A 80 1.36 11.37 9.74
CA ALA A 80 2.00 11.00 8.48
C ALA A 80 1.77 12.05 7.39
N ASP A 81 2.72 12.15 6.46
CA ASP A 81 2.53 12.93 5.23
C ASP A 81 1.33 12.44 4.43
N VAL A 82 1.14 11.12 4.38
CA VAL A 82 -0.01 10.47 3.75
C VAL A 82 -0.52 9.37 4.66
N SER A 83 -1.83 9.34 4.95
CA SER A 83 -2.45 8.19 5.62
C SER A 83 -3.27 7.36 4.65
N LEU A 84 -3.22 6.04 4.85
CA LEU A 84 -3.86 5.04 4.02
C LEU A 84 -4.72 4.15 4.91
N ARG A 85 -5.98 3.98 4.53
CA ARG A 85 -6.89 3.05 5.19
C ARG A 85 -7.56 2.17 4.16
N PHE A 86 -7.39 0.85 4.27
CA PHE A 86 -7.93 -0.10 3.32
C PHE A 86 -8.91 -1.05 4.00
N THR A 87 -10.20 -0.90 3.71
CA THR A 87 -11.27 -1.65 4.38
C THR A 87 -12.11 -2.44 3.40
N GLN A 88 -12.83 -3.43 3.93
CA GLN A 88 -13.94 -4.07 3.24
C GLN A 88 -15.22 -3.77 4.00
N SER A 89 -16.26 -3.42 3.27
CA SER A 89 -17.63 -3.36 3.78
C SER A 89 -18.47 -4.42 3.08
N VAL A 90 -19.44 -4.97 3.81
CA VAL A 90 -20.45 -5.88 3.25
C VAL A 90 -21.80 -5.25 3.51
N LYS A 91 -22.57 -5.04 2.44
CA LYS A 91 -23.90 -4.45 2.51
C LYS A 91 -24.92 -5.51 2.93
N GLU A 92 -26.12 -5.06 3.30
CA GLU A 92 -27.20 -5.95 3.74
C GLU A 92 -27.60 -6.98 2.68
N ASP A 93 -27.51 -6.59 1.41
CA ASP A 93 -27.75 -7.41 0.21
C ASP A 93 -26.65 -8.45 -0.06
N GLY A 94 -25.59 -8.46 0.75
CA GLY A 94 -24.46 -9.37 0.66
C GLY A 94 -23.38 -8.96 -0.34
N SER A 95 -23.56 -7.84 -1.06
CA SER A 95 -22.50 -7.29 -1.90
C SER A 95 -21.34 -6.79 -1.03
N SER A 96 -20.12 -7.07 -1.46
CA SER A 96 -18.90 -6.61 -0.79
C SER A 96 -18.23 -5.49 -1.58
N MET A 97 -17.65 -4.53 -0.87
CA MET A 97 -16.94 -3.41 -1.46
C MET A 97 -15.64 -3.16 -0.71
N MET A 98 -14.53 -3.11 -1.44
CA MET A 98 -13.26 -2.63 -0.92
C MET A 98 -13.21 -1.11 -1.03
N LEU A 99 -12.66 -0.44 -0.02
CA LEU A 99 -12.50 1.01 0.04
C LEU A 99 -11.07 1.34 0.44
N LEU A 100 -10.37 2.12 -0.39
CA LEU A 100 -9.12 2.78 -0.04
C LEU A 100 -9.39 4.25 0.22
N GLU A 101 -9.10 4.72 1.42
CA GLU A 101 -9.03 6.13 1.76
C GLU A 101 -7.56 6.58 1.75
N ILE A 102 -7.30 7.70 1.09
CA ILE A 102 -5.98 8.33 1.00
C ILE A 102 -6.11 9.77 1.47
N VAL A 103 -5.46 10.12 2.57
CA VAL A 103 -5.37 11.50 3.05
C VAL A 103 -3.98 12.03 2.73
N ASN A 104 -3.88 13.03 1.87
CA ASN A 104 -2.63 13.68 1.52
C ASN A 104 -2.46 14.97 2.34
N ARG A 105 -1.56 14.96 3.32
CA ARG A 105 -1.23 16.13 4.15
C ARG A 105 -0.03 16.92 3.63
N THR A 106 0.55 16.51 2.50
CA THR A 106 1.66 17.22 1.87
C THR A 106 1.18 18.48 1.14
N LYS A 107 2.15 19.32 0.77
CA LYS A 107 1.94 20.48 -0.12
C LYS A 107 1.90 20.14 -1.61
N TYR A 108 2.02 18.87 -1.98
CA TYR A 108 2.12 18.42 -3.37
C TYR A 108 0.88 17.66 -3.81
N THR A 109 0.63 17.61 -5.12
CA THR A 109 -0.30 16.62 -5.67
C THR A 109 0.39 15.26 -5.69
N LEU A 110 -0.18 14.29 -5.00
CA LEU A 110 0.33 12.94 -4.91
C LEU A 110 -0.23 12.09 -6.06
N MET A 111 0.66 11.45 -6.81
CA MET A 111 0.33 10.54 -7.90
C MET A 111 0.86 9.14 -7.57
N MET A 112 0.11 8.11 -7.95
CA MET A 112 0.51 6.71 -7.76
C MET A 112 -0.26 5.79 -8.70
N ASN A 113 0.26 4.58 -8.89
CA ASN A 113 -0.44 3.49 -9.58
C ASN A 113 -0.91 2.43 -8.58
N GLY A 114 -1.98 1.71 -8.91
CA GLY A 114 -2.42 0.55 -8.15
C GLY A 114 -2.18 -0.76 -8.89
N VAL A 115 -1.76 -1.79 -8.16
CA VAL A 115 -1.73 -3.18 -8.63
C VAL A 115 -2.46 -4.02 -7.59
N MET A 116 -3.49 -4.76 -8.00
CA MET A 116 -4.32 -5.56 -7.11
C MET A 116 -4.23 -7.04 -7.43
N VAL A 117 -4.31 -7.87 -6.40
CA VAL A 117 -4.52 -9.32 -6.50
C VAL A 117 -5.92 -9.62 -5.99
N THR A 118 -6.75 -10.27 -6.82
CA THR A 118 -8.10 -10.69 -6.42
C THR A 118 -8.11 -12.18 -6.03
N PRO A 119 -9.02 -12.60 -5.14
CA PRO A 119 -9.18 -14.00 -4.76
C PRO A 119 -9.26 -15.01 -5.91
N ALA A 120 -10.03 -14.68 -6.95
CA ALA A 120 -10.27 -15.56 -8.10
C ALA A 120 -9.30 -15.31 -9.27
N GLY A 121 -8.39 -14.35 -9.13
CA GLY A 121 -7.50 -13.91 -10.20
C GLY A 121 -6.34 -14.87 -10.45
N LYS A 122 -5.86 -14.91 -11.71
CA LYS A 122 -4.66 -15.67 -12.09
C LYS A 122 -3.35 -14.91 -11.84
N GLY A 123 -3.41 -13.73 -11.23
CA GLY A 123 -2.24 -12.89 -10.97
C GLY A 123 -2.60 -11.42 -10.71
N PRO A 124 -1.57 -10.55 -10.61
CA PRO A 124 -1.75 -9.13 -10.38
C PRO A 124 -2.40 -8.41 -11.57
N VAL A 125 -3.31 -7.48 -11.29
CA VAL A 125 -4.01 -6.64 -12.28
C VAL A 125 -3.79 -5.17 -11.95
N VAL A 126 -3.52 -4.35 -12.96
CA VAL A 126 -3.35 -2.89 -12.77
C VAL A 126 -4.71 -2.22 -12.54
N THR A 127 -4.75 -1.25 -11.63
CA THR A 127 -5.88 -0.34 -11.42
C THR A 127 -5.38 1.11 -11.41
N SER A 128 -6.23 2.03 -11.84
CA SER A 128 -5.96 3.46 -11.70
C SER A 128 -6.18 3.91 -10.26
N ILE A 129 -5.43 4.91 -9.83
CA ILE A 129 -5.65 5.67 -8.60
C ILE A 129 -5.68 7.15 -9.00
N ILE A 130 -6.71 7.87 -8.58
CA ILE A 130 -6.85 9.29 -8.90
C ILE A 130 -5.77 10.09 -8.13
N PRO A 131 -5.08 11.05 -8.79
CA PRO A 131 -4.15 11.93 -8.09
C PRO A 131 -4.83 12.66 -6.93
N VAL A 132 -4.19 12.65 -5.77
CA VAL A 132 -4.72 13.28 -4.55
C VAL A 132 -4.05 14.64 -4.39
N GLN A 133 -4.81 15.72 -4.57
CA GLN A 133 -4.27 17.08 -4.43
C GLN A 133 -3.77 17.35 -3.01
N ALA A 134 -2.92 18.37 -2.89
CA ALA A 134 -2.36 18.81 -1.62
C ALA A 134 -3.46 19.12 -0.59
N GLY A 135 -3.34 18.55 0.61
CA GLY A 135 -4.28 18.76 1.71
C GLY A 135 -5.64 18.09 1.54
N LEU A 136 -5.87 17.27 0.49
CA LEU A 136 -7.16 16.65 0.21
C LEU A 136 -7.20 15.16 0.55
N VAL A 137 -8.43 14.64 0.56
CA VAL A 137 -8.74 13.22 0.74
C VAL A 137 -9.32 12.66 -0.55
N ASN A 138 -8.94 11.44 -0.90
CA ASN A 138 -9.52 10.66 -2.00
C ASN A 138 -10.05 9.32 -1.49
N PHE A 139 -11.08 8.81 -2.15
CA PHE A 139 -11.68 7.51 -1.88
C PHE A 139 -11.74 6.70 -3.18
N GLU A 140 -11.09 5.55 -3.21
CA GLU A 140 -11.18 4.57 -4.29
C GLU A 140 -12.01 3.39 -3.83
N SER A 141 -12.89 2.87 -4.69
CA SER A 141 -13.74 1.74 -4.34
C SER A 141 -13.77 0.67 -5.43
N TRP A 142 -13.85 -0.60 -5.01
CA TRP A 142 -13.97 -1.74 -5.91
C TRP A 142 -15.12 -2.64 -5.46
N PRO A 143 -16.03 -3.06 -6.36
CA PRO A 143 -17.20 -3.86 -6.04
C PRO A 143 -16.87 -5.36 -5.92
N HIS A 144 -15.64 -5.69 -5.52
CA HIS A 144 -15.16 -7.05 -5.36
C HIS A 144 -14.02 -7.10 -4.33
N PRO A 145 -13.80 -8.24 -3.67
CA PRO A 145 -12.71 -8.39 -2.70
C PRO A 145 -11.34 -8.27 -3.36
N ILE A 146 -10.37 -7.74 -2.61
CA ILE A 146 -8.97 -7.61 -3.01
C ILE A 146 -8.11 -8.25 -1.92
N ALA A 147 -7.34 -9.28 -2.28
CA ALA A 147 -6.42 -9.98 -1.39
C ALA A 147 -5.20 -9.12 -1.04
N GLN A 148 -4.72 -8.33 -1.99
CA GLN A 148 -3.63 -7.39 -1.78
C GLN A 148 -3.76 -6.22 -2.75
N LEU A 149 -3.53 -5.01 -2.27
CA LEU A 149 -3.34 -3.83 -3.11
C LEU A 149 -1.91 -3.33 -2.91
N VAL A 150 -1.21 -3.00 -4.00
CA VAL A 150 0.12 -2.43 -3.97
C VAL A 150 0.09 -1.07 -4.67
N LEU A 151 0.42 -0.02 -3.93
CA LEU A 151 0.61 1.32 -4.48
C LEU A 151 2.05 1.44 -4.94
N THR A 152 2.25 1.86 -6.18
CA THR A 152 3.57 1.89 -6.83
C THR A 152 3.80 3.22 -7.53
N LYS A 153 5.07 3.53 -7.82
CA LYS A 153 5.48 4.75 -8.54
C LYS A 153 4.92 6.03 -7.89
N LEU A 154 5.01 6.12 -6.56
CA LEU A 154 4.62 7.33 -5.84
C LEU A 154 5.46 8.51 -6.35
N ALA A 155 4.78 9.58 -6.74
CA ALA A 155 5.39 10.78 -7.30
C ALA A 155 4.61 12.03 -6.86
N ILE A 156 5.27 13.18 -6.93
CA ILE A 156 4.70 14.47 -6.57
C ILE A 156 4.67 15.42 -7.77
N LYS A 157 3.72 16.35 -7.76
CA LYS A 157 3.62 17.47 -8.71
C LYS A 157 3.27 18.76 -7.99
#